data_AF-A0A924XF57-F1
#
_entry.id   AF-A0A924XF57-F1
#
_cell.length_a   1.000
_cell.length_b   1.000
_cell.length_c   1.000
_cell.angle_alpha   90.00
_cell.angle_beta   90.00
_cell.angle_gamma   90.00
#
_symmetry.space_group_name_H-M   'P 1'
#
loop_
_entity.id
_entity.type
_entity.pdbx_description
1 polymer ?
#
loop_
_entity_poly.entity_id
_entity_poly.type
_entity_poly.pdbx_seq_one_letter_code
_entity_poly.pdbx_strand_id
1 'polypeptide(L)'
;MLEENRQNWQRIKDVFAATVEKPRAMRTDFLREICENDDFLRTEIESLLDAYDAHENIIEENAFDFASKLSLAILEKLDALEPNGLTYKFDIGTIHTNLGAAKIGKNDLESAITQYEKAAEIFHKILEKSAENRGELRHLALTYRYIGEAYQKSNGAESAKRNFQKSLEFYNKLETQNALTEYDRKDFEKLKTVVQSSSNQK
;
A
#
# COMPACT_ATOMS: atom_id res chain seq x y z
N MET A 1 13.05 20.08 15.11
CA MET A 1 13.26 18.71 14.58
C MET A 1 11.92 17.96 14.41
N LEU A 2 11.44 17.12 15.34
CA LEU A 2 10.18 16.35 15.10
C LEU A 2 8.90 17.22 15.08
N GLU A 3 8.78 18.16 16.01
CA GLU A 3 7.63 19.08 16.09
C GLU A 3 7.55 20.00 14.85
N GLU A 4 8.73 20.44 14.42
CA GLU A 4 8.95 21.31 13.27
C GLU A 4 8.65 20.59 11.95
N ASN A 5 9.05 19.32 11.81
CA ASN A 5 8.69 18.48 10.67
C ASN A 5 7.17 18.24 10.60
N ARG A 6 6.50 18.03 11.75
CA ARG A 6 5.03 17.89 11.79
C ARG A 6 4.31 19.19 11.41
N GLN A 7 4.78 20.33 11.88
CA GLN A 7 4.20 21.64 11.53
C GLN A 7 4.40 21.96 10.05
N ASN A 8 5.59 21.70 9.50
CA ASN A 8 5.86 21.87 8.07
C ASN A 8 4.96 20.98 7.21
N TRP A 9 4.73 19.76 7.66
CA TRP A 9 3.83 18.83 6.97
C TRP A 9 2.35 19.25 7.02
N GLN A 10 1.87 19.73 8.17
CA GLN A 10 0.50 20.23 8.27
C GLN A 10 0.30 21.42 7.32
N ARG A 11 1.31 22.28 7.20
CA ARG A 11 1.29 23.40 6.25
C ARG A 11 1.25 22.92 4.79
N ILE A 12 2.03 21.90 4.42
CA ILE A 12 1.97 21.29 3.08
C ILE A 12 0.55 20.77 2.79
N LYS A 13 -0.06 20.05 3.74
CA LYS A 13 -1.44 19.52 3.60
C LYS A 13 -2.45 20.64 3.35
N ASP A 14 -2.42 21.67 4.18
CA ASP A 14 -3.41 22.75 4.14
C ASP A 14 -3.30 23.53 2.83
N VAL A 15 -2.08 23.85 2.39
CA VAL A 15 -1.86 24.58 1.13
C VAL A 15 -2.17 23.71 -0.09
N PHE A 16 -1.80 22.43 -0.08
CA PHE A 16 -2.18 21.51 -1.16
C PHE A 16 -3.70 21.42 -1.30
N ALA A 17 -4.42 21.22 -0.19
CA ALA A 17 -5.89 21.16 -0.17
C ALA A 17 -6.54 22.44 -0.72
N ALA A 18 -6.04 23.62 -0.31
CA ALA A 18 -6.54 24.89 -0.84
C ALA A 18 -6.20 25.09 -2.33
N THR A 19 -5.09 24.53 -2.81
CA THR A 19 -4.64 24.68 -4.19
C THR A 19 -5.42 23.79 -5.15
N VAL A 20 -5.74 22.54 -4.77
CA VAL A 20 -6.51 21.64 -5.65
C VAL A 20 -7.93 22.16 -5.92
N GLU A 21 -8.51 22.93 -5.01
CA GLU A 21 -9.80 23.60 -5.20
C GLU A 21 -9.77 24.73 -6.25
N LYS A 22 -8.58 25.24 -6.62
CA LYS A 22 -8.45 26.27 -7.65
C LYS A 22 -8.47 25.65 -9.06
N PRO A 23 -8.97 26.37 -10.08
CA PRO A 23 -8.77 26.01 -11.47
C PRO A 23 -7.28 25.87 -11.78
N ARG A 24 -6.89 24.87 -12.58
CA ARG A 24 -5.49 24.58 -12.94
C ARG A 24 -4.70 25.81 -13.36
N ALA A 25 -5.28 26.63 -14.24
CA ALA A 25 -4.67 27.86 -14.73
C ALA A 25 -4.34 28.88 -13.63
N MET A 26 -4.98 28.79 -12.46
CA MET A 26 -4.79 29.69 -11.32
C MET A 26 -3.90 29.10 -10.22
N ARG A 27 -3.58 27.80 -10.26
CA ARG A 27 -2.84 27.11 -9.19
C ARG A 27 -1.41 27.64 -9.05
N THR A 28 -0.73 27.89 -10.16
CA THR A 28 0.65 28.41 -10.16
C THR A 28 0.75 29.79 -9.51
N ASP A 29 -0.16 30.71 -9.84
CA ASP A 29 -0.15 32.05 -9.25
C ASP A 29 -0.58 32.03 -7.78
N PHE A 30 -1.56 31.20 -7.44
CA PHE A 30 -1.99 30.97 -6.05
C PHE A 30 -0.86 30.43 -5.17
N LEU A 31 -0.07 29.47 -5.68
CA LEU A 31 1.09 28.94 -4.97
C LEU A 31 2.18 29.98 -4.78
N ARG A 32 2.42 30.84 -5.78
CA ARG A 32 3.39 31.94 -5.66
C ARG A 32 2.98 32.91 -4.54
N GLU A 33 1.69 33.16 -4.40
CA GLU A 33 1.15 34.03 -3.34
C GLU A 33 1.25 33.38 -1.95
N ILE A 34 0.80 32.13 -1.78
CA ILE A 34 0.76 31.49 -0.46
C ILE A 34 2.12 31.02 0.04
N CYS A 35 2.98 30.54 -0.86
CA CYS A 35 4.30 30.06 -0.48
C CYS A 35 5.30 31.22 -0.30
N GLU A 36 5.04 32.41 -0.86
CA GLU A 36 5.94 33.56 -0.86
C GLU A 36 7.41 33.17 -1.17
N ASN A 37 8.31 33.18 -0.17
CA ASN A 37 9.73 32.83 -0.30
C ASN A 37 10.06 31.39 0.15
N ASP A 38 9.06 30.58 0.47
CA ASP A 38 9.21 29.18 0.86
C ASP A 38 9.26 28.29 -0.39
N ASP A 39 10.39 28.32 -1.08
CA ASP A 39 10.63 27.55 -2.31
C ASP A 39 10.53 26.04 -2.08
N PHE A 40 10.85 25.57 -0.87
CA PHE A 40 10.70 24.17 -0.49
C PHE A 40 9.22 23.79 -0.45
N LEU A 41 8.39 24.55 0.28
CA LEU A 41 6.94 24.34 0.34
C LEU A 41 6.31 24.40 -1.06
N ARG A 42 6.71 25.37 -1.89
CA ARG A 42 6.18 25.50 -3.25
C ARG A 42 6.53 24.27 -4.10
N THR A 43 7.79 23.86 -4.12
CA THR A 43 8.26 22.71 -4.91
C THR A 43 7.58 21.41 -4.46
N GLU A 44 7.40 21.23 -3.15
CA GLU A 44 6.73 20.04 -2.61
C GLU A 44 5.26 19.97 -3.04
N ILE A 45 4.56 21.11 -3.09
CA ILE A 45 3.17 21.19 -3.51
C ILE A 45 3.04 21.08 -5.03
N GLU A 46 3.93 21.68 -5.81
CA GLU A 46 4.00 21.52 -7.26
C GLU A 46 4.19 20.04 -7.63
N SER A 47 5.10 19.32 -6.95
CA SER A 47 5.28 17.88 -7.13
C SER A 47 4.01 17.07 -6.81
N LEU A 48 3.26 17.45 -5.77
CA LEU A 48 1.98 16.80 -5.44
C LEU A 48 0.89 17.12 -6.47
N LEU A 49 0.87 18.35 -7.00
CA LEU A 49 -0.06 18.77 -8.04
C LEU A 49 0.24 18.10 -9.37
N ASP A 50 1.49 17.91 -9.75
CA ASP A 50 1.87 17.18 -10.95
C ASP A 50 1.37 15.73 -10.87
N ALA A 51 1.53 15.08 -9.71
CA ALA A 51 0.98 13.76 -9.45
C ALA A 51 -0.57 13.74 -9.49
N TYR A 52 -1.21 14.80 -8.99
CA TYR A 52 -2.66 14.98 -9.05
C TYR A 52 -3.15 15.26 -10.49
N ASP A 53 -2.40 16.02 -11.29
CA ASP A 53 -2.84 16.55 -12.57
C ASP A 53 -2.50 15.67 -13.78
N ALA A 54 -1.46 14.83 -13.68
CA ALA A 54 -1.03 13.87 -14.70
C ALA A 54 -2.12 12.86 -15.13
N HIS A 55 -3.25 12.80 -14.42
CA HIS A 55 -4.29 11.79 -14.61
C HIS A 55 -5.61 12.33 -15.17
N GLU A 56 -5.63 13.52 -15.80
CA GLU A 56 -6.86 14.08 -16.42
C GLU A 56 -7.34 13.35 -17.71
N ASN A 57 -6.81 12.16 -18.02
CA ASN A 57 -7.50 11.18 -18.88
C ASN A 57 -8.37 10.25 -18.02
N ILE A 58 -9.27 10.85 -17.24
CA ILE A 58 -10.17 10.20 -16.26
C ILE A 58 -11.15 9.21 -16.92
N ILE A 59 -11.27 9.20 -18.25
CA ILE A 59 -12.13 8.24 -18.95
C ILE A 59 -11.57 6.80 -18.86
N GLU A 60 -10.27 6.61 -18.57
CA GLU A 60 -9.65 5.28 -18.50
C GLU A 60 -9.25 4.81 -17.07
N GLU A 61 -9.07 5.72 -16.10
CA GLU A 61 -8.67 5.40 -14.72
C GLU A 61 -9.81 5.62 -13.69
N ASN A 62 -10.11 4.56 -12.91
CA ASN A 62 -11.15 4.56 -11.88
C ASN A 62 -10.78 5.56 -10.76
N ALA A 63 -11.75 6.34 -10.26
CA ALA A 63 -11.62 7.23 -9.11
C ALA A 63 -10.92 6.61 -7.89
N PHE A 64 -11.07 5.30 -7.69
CA PHE A 64 -10.35 4.54 -6.67
C PHE A 64 -8.83 4.49 -6.88
N ASP A 65 -8.39 4.26 -8.12
CA ASP A 65 -6.96 4.20 -8.46
C ASP A 65 -6.32 5.57 -8.28
N PHE A 66 -7.02 6.62 -8.69
CA PHE A 66 -6.62 8.01 -8.47
C PHE A 66 -6.47 8.36 -6.99
N ALA A 67 -7.52 8.12 -6.19
CA ALA A 67 -7.48 8.40 -4.75
C ALA A 67 -6.37 7.60 -4.05
N SER A 68 -6.15 6.35 -4.47
CA SER A 68 -5.09 5.49 -3.93
C SER A 68 -3.69 6.03 -4.25
N LYS A 69 -3.43 6.45 -5.49
CA LYS A 69 -2.13 7.04 -5.88
C LYS A 69 -1.85 8.35 -5.17
N LEU A 70 -2.85 9.24 -5.08
CA LEU A 70 -2.70 10.50 -4.37
C LEU A 70 -2.41 10.26 -2.88
N SER A 71 -3.20 9.37 -2.23
CA SER A 71 -2.96 9.01 -0.83
C SER A 71 -1.58 8.39 -0.64
N LEU A 72 -1.13 7.54 -1.56
CA LEU A 72 0.19 6.92 -1.50
C LEU A 72 1.30 7.98 -1.56
N ALA A 73 1.25 8.89 -2.52
CA ALA A 73 2.24 9.96 -2.67
C ALA A 73 2.34 10.84 -1.41
N ILE A 74 1.19 11.19 -0.82
CA ILE A 74 1.11 11.96 0.42
C ILE A 74 1.73 11.18 1.59
N LEU A 75 1.41 9.89 1.73
CA LEU A 75 1.92 9.06 2.81
C LEU A 75 3.41 8.72 2.67
N GLU A 76 3.91 8.56 1.45
CA GLU A 76 5.34 8.32 1.19
C GLU A 76 6.19 9.55 1.55
N LYS A 77 5.72 10.77 1.20
CA LYS A 77 6.37 12.01 1.65
C LYS A 77 6.38 12.12 3.17
N LEU A 78 5.28 11.77 3.81
CA LEU A 78 5.15 11.71 5.27
C LEU A 78 6.13 10.74 5.93
N ASP A 79 6.24 9.53 5.39
CA ASP A 79 7.15 8.50 5.87
C ASP A 79 8.61 8.95 5.74
N ALA A 80 8.96 9.67 4.67
CA ALA A 80 10.30 10.22 4.47
C ALA A 80 10.69 11.28 5.52
N LEU A 81 9.72 11.99 6.10
CA LEU A 81 9.95 12.96 7.18
C LEU A 81 10.16 12.30 8.56
N GLU A 82 9.75 11.04 8.70
CA GLU A 82 9.87 10.24 9.91
C GLU A 82 10.53 8.87 9.62
N PRO A 83 11.83 8.82 9.25
CA PRO A 83 12.47 7.60 8.73
C PRO A 83 12.50 6.42 9.72
N ASN A 84 12.37 6.70 11.02
CA ASN A 84 12.24 5.67 12.06
C ASN A 84 10.79 5.37 12.46
N GLY A 85 9.83 6.15 11.99
CA GLY A 85 8.40 5.97 12.18
C GLY A 85 7.87 4.73 11.48
N LEU A 86 6.77 4.20 12.00
CA LEU A 86 5.99 3.12 11.39
C LEU A 86 4.56 3.58 11.04
N THR A 87 4.18 4.77 11.50
CA THR A 87 2.82 5.32 11.46
C THR A 87 2.20 5.22 10.07
N TYR A 88 2.93 5.63 9.04
CA TYR A 88 2.40 5.70 7.67
C TYR A 88 2.66 4.42 6.87
N LYS A 89 3.67 3.62 7.25
CA LYS A 89 4.02 2.40 6.52
C LYS A 89 2.87 1.41 6.47
N PHE A 90 2.11 1.29 7.55
CA PHE A 90 0.96 0.39 7.59
C PHE A 90 -0.11 0.78 6.56
N ASP A 91 -0.43 2.07 6.48
CA ASP A 91 -1.41 2.61 5.52
C ASP A 91 -0.91 2.47 4.08
N ILE A 92 0.37 2.76 3.82
CA ILE A 92 1.02 2.56 2.50
C ILE A 92 0.92 1.09 2.06
N GLY A 93 1.23 0.14 2.95
CA GLY A 93 1.11 -1.29 2.66
C GLY A 93 -0.34 -1.72 2.36
N THR A 94 -1.30 -1.14 3.08
CA THR A 94 -2.74 -1.40 2.85
C THR A 94 -3.20 -0.86 1.50
N ILE A 95 -2.76 0.34 1.11
CA ILE A 95 -3.06 0.92 -0.21
C ILE A 95 -2.52 0.03 -1.34
N HIS A 96 -1.29 -0.47 -1.22
CA HIS A 96 -0.73 -1.40 -2.20
C HIS A 96 -1.53 -2.70 -2.30
N THR A 97 -2.01 -3.24 -1.16
CA THR A 97 -2.88 -4.43 -1.16
C THR A 97 -4.19 -4.15 -1.91
N ASN A 98 -4.79 -2.99 -1.66
CA ASN A 98 -6.03 -2.55 -2.27
C ASN A 98 -5.88 -2.29 -3.79
N LEU A 99 -4.78 -1.66 -4.21
CA LEU A 99 -4.43 -1.51 -5.63
C LEU A 99 -4.25 -2.87 -6.30
N GLY A 100 -3.58 -3.82 -5.65
CA GLY A 100 -3.47 -5.20 -6.12
C GLY A 100 -4.84 -5.85 -6.36
N ALA A 101 -5.77 -5.70 -5.42
CA ALA A 101 -7.14 -6.23 -5.56
C ALA A 101 -7.90 -5.60 -6.72
N ALA A 102 -7.76 -4.27 -6.92
CA ALA A 102 -8.37 -3.58 -8.05
C ALA A 102 -7.81 -4.09 -9.40
N LYS A 103 -6.50 -4.37 -9.48
CA LYS A 103 -5.86 -4.93 -10.67
C LYS A 103 -6.32 -6.36 -10.95
N ILE A 104 -6.53 -7.19 -9.92
CA ILE A 104 -7.18 -8.51 -10.07
C ILE A 104 -8.57 -8.37 -10.70
N GLY A 105 -9.38 -7.40 -10.27
CA GLY A 105 -10.70 -7.13 -10.84
C GLY A 105 -10.67 -6.78 -12.34
N LYS A 106 -9.56 -6.21 -12.81
CA LYS A 106 -9.30 -5.91 -14.22
C LYS A 106 -8.58 -7.04 -14.98
N ASN A 107 -8.34 -8.18 -14.33
CA ASN A 107 -7.53 -9.30 -14.84
C ASN A 107 -6.08 -8.91 -15.20
N ASP A 108 -5.58 -7.82 -14.65
CA ASP A 108 -4.19 -7.36 -14.77
C ASP A 108 -3.35 -8.03 -13.67
N LEU A 109 -3.11 -9.33 -13.87
CA LEU A 109 -2.52 -10.20 -12.85
C LEU A 109 -1.06 -9.82 -12.52
N GLU A 110 -0.29 -9.39 -13.52
CA GLU A 110 1.11 -8.99 -13.33
C GLU A 110 1.21 -7.74 -12.47
N SER A 111 0.45 -6.68 -12.81
CA SER A 111 0.41 -5.47 -11.99
C SER A 111 -0.12 -5.76 -10.59
N ALA A 112 -1.10 -6.66 -10.45
CA ALA A 112 -1.61 -7.06 -9.14
C ALA A 112 -0.50 -7.68 -8.27
N ILE A 113 0.27 -8.61 -8.83
CA ILE A 113 1.40 -9.24 -8.14
C ILE A 113 2.42 -8.18 -7.71
N THR A 114 2.81 -7.26 -8.59
CA THR A 114 3.73 -6.17 -8.24
C THR A 114 3.24 -5.33 -7.07
N GLN A 115 1.95 -4.98 -7.04
CA GLN A 115 1.38 -4.20 -5.93
C GLN A 115 1.38 -5.00 -4.62
N TYR A 116 0.98 -6.27 -4.65
CA TYR A 116 1.03 -7.12 -3.47
C TYR A 116 2.46 -7.36 -2.96
N GLU A 117 3.45 -7.49 -3.84
CA GLU A 117 4.86 -7.63 -3.45
C GLU A 117 5.37 -6.39 -2.72
N LYS A 118 5.02 -5.19 -3.19
CA LYS A 118 5.30 -3.92 -2.48
C LYS A 118 4.66 -3.91 -1.10
N ALA A 119 3.38 -4.30 -0.99
CA ALA A 119 2.70 -4.40 0.30
C ALA A 119 3.42 -5.37 1.25
N ALA A 120 3.81 -6.55 0.75
CA ALA A 120 4.54 -7.54 1.55
C ALA A 120 5.89 -7.01 2.04
N GLU A 121 6.66 -6.33 1.18
CA GLU A 121 7.93 -5.70 1.57
C GLU A 121 7.74 -4.70 2.71
N ILE A 122 6.71 -3.86 2.61
CA ILE A 122 6.40 -2.85 3.63
C ILE A 122 6.02 -3.51 4.95
N PHE A 123 5.10 -4.48 4.94
CA PHE A 123 4.69 -5.15 6.18
C PHE A 123 5.84 -5.94 6.83
N HIS A 124 6.77 -6.50 6.04
CA HIS A 124 7.99 -7.11 6.56
C HIS A 124 8.87 -6.08 7.30
N LYS A 125 9.12 -4.92 6.70
CA LYS A 125 9.88 -3.83 7.33
C LYS A 125 9.26 -3.35 8.65
N ILE A 126 7.93 -3.40 8.77
CA ILE A 126 7.23 -3.09 10.02
C ILE A 126 7.50 -4.20 11.06
N LEU A 127 7.38 -5.47 10.67
CA LEU A 127 7.57 -6.63 11.54
C LEU A 127 9.03 -6.76 12.07
N GLU A 128 10.03 -6.32 11.29
CA GLU A 128 11.44 -6.26 11.72
C GLU A 128 11.64 -5.38 12.97
N LYS A 129 10.80 -4.36 13.17
CA LYS A 129 10.88 -3.48 14.34
C LYS A 129 10.09 -3.98 15.55
N SER A 130 9.14 -4.90 15.35
CA SER A 130 8.36 -5.51 16.43
C SER A 130 7.76 -6.85 15.97
N ALA A 131 8.30 -7.96 16.48
CA ALA A 131 7.86 -9.31 16.12
C ALA A 131 6.50 -9.72 16.73
N GLU A 132 5.94 -8.90 17.62
CA GLU A 132 4.65 -9.14 18.32
C GLU A 132 3.45 -8.53 17.60
N ASN A 133 3.67 -7.95 16.41
CA ASN A 133 2.70 -7.21 15.64
C ASN A 133 1.69 -8.13 14.93
N ARG A 134 0.64 -8.52 15.67
CA ARG A 134 -0.44 -9.42 15.21
C ARG A 134 -1.17 -8.93 13.96
N GLY A 135 -1.39 -7.63 13.82
CA GLY A 135 -2.05 -7.06 12.65
C GLY A 135 -1.24 -7.31 11.37
N GLU A 136 0.06 -7.05 11.45
CA GLU A 136 1.02 -7.15 10.36
C GLU A 136 1.24 -8.60 9.93
N LEU A 137 1.28 -9.54 10.88
CA LEU A 137 1.29 -10.97 10.57
C LEU A 137 0.05 -11.37 9.74
N ARG A 138 -1.13 -10.84 10.09
CA ARG A 138 -2.37 -11.10 9.33
C ARG A 138 -2.31 -10.47 7.94
N HIS A 139 -1.84 -9.23 7.83
CA HIS A 139 -1.67 -8.57 6.54
C HIS A 139 -0.68 -9.29 5.63
N LEU A 140 0.46 -9.77 6.16
CA LEU A 140 1.41 -10.60 5.41
C LEU A 140 0.78 -11.93 4.96
N ALA A 141 0.06 -12.61 5.85
CA ALA A 141 -0.64 -13.86 5.52
C ALA A 141 -1.61 -13.67 4.34
N LEU A 142 -2.44 -12.63 4.40
CA LEU A 142 -3.40 -12.29 3.35
C LEU A 142 -2.70 -11.88 2.04
N THR A 143 -1.67 -11.05 2.13
CA THR A 143 -0.94 -10.55 0.95
C THR A 143 -0.29 -11.71 0.19
N TYR A 144 0.39 -12.62 0.89
CA TYR A 144 0.96 -13.81 0.25
C TYR A 144 -0.10 -14.77 -0.29
N ARG A 145 -1.27 -14.87 0.35
CA ARG A 145 -2.40 -15.61 -0.22
C ARG A 145 -2.85 -14.99 -1.54
N TYR A 146 -3.00 -13.67 -1.60
CA TYR A 146 -3.41 -12.98 -2.84
C TYR A 146 -2.38 -13.12 -3.97
N ILE A 147 -1.07 -13.04 -3.66
CA ILE A 147 -0.01 -13.31 -4.64
C ILE A 147 -0.13 -14.75 -5.15
N GLY A 148 -0.35 -15.72 -4.25
CA GLY A 148 -0.53 -17.13 -4.63
C GLY A 148 -1.74 -17.35 -5.55
N GLU A 149 -2.88 -16.73 -5.23
CA GLU A 149 -4.09 -16.78 -6.06
C GLU A 149 -3.88 -16.11 -7.43
N ALA A 150 -3.15 -15.00 -7.47
CA ALA A 150 -2.81 -14.31 -8.71
C ALA A 150 -1.93 -15.18 -9.62
N TYR A 151 -0.91 -15.83 -9.05
CA TYR A 151 -0.07 -16.78 -9.80
C TYR A 151 -0.85 -18.02 -10.25
N GLN A 152 -1.78 -18.51 -9.43
CA GLN A 152 -2.63 -19.63 -9.83
C GLN A 152 -3.49 -19.27 -11.05
N LYS A 153 -4.03 -18.05 -11.09
CA LYS A 153 -4.77 -17.53 -12.26
C LYS A 153 -3.89 -17.34 -13.50
N SER A 154 -2.60 -17.02 -13.33
CA SER A 154 -1.65 -16.86 -14.45
C SER A 154 -0.92 -18.16 -14.83
N ASN A 155 -1.39 -19.33 -14.36
CA ASN A 155 -0.78 -20.65 -14.59
C ASN A 155 0.65 -20.83 -14.00
N GLY A 156 1.05 -20.00 -13.04
CA GLY A 156 2.31 -20.09 -12.31
C GLY A 156 2.24 -21.00 -11.08
N ALA A 157 2.05 -22.32 -11.27
CA ALA A 157 1.78 -23.26 -10.18
C ALA A 157 2.86 -23.28 -9.07
N GLU A 158 4.14 -23.25 -9.43
CA GLU A 158 5.25 -23.25 -8.45
C GLU A 158 5.30 -21.94 -7.65
N SER A 159 5.11 -20.80 -8.32
CA SER A 159 5.03 -19.48 -7.66
C SER A 159 3.81 -19.39 -6.76
N ALA A 160 2.66 -19.93 -7.18
CA ALA A 160 1.46 -20.02 -6.37
C ALA A 160 1.71 -20.82 -5.09
N LYS A 161 2.28 -22.03 -5.23
CA LYS A 161 2.62 -22.90 -4.11
C LYS A 161 3.56 -22.23 -3.12
N ARG A 162 4.63 -21.60 -3.60
CA ARG A 162 5.60 -20.88 -2.75
C ARG A 162 4.91 -19.77 -1.93
N ASN A 163 4.02 -19.00 -2.55
CA ASN A 163 3.34 -17.91 -1.86
C ASN A 163 2.26 -18.41 -0.89
N PHE A 164 1.56 -19.50 -1.21
CA PHE A 164 0.67 -20.15 -0.24
C PHE A 164 1.42 -20.72 0.96
N GLN A 165 2.62 -21.28 0.77
CA GLN A 165 3.47 -21.72 1.87
C GLN A 165 3.88 -20.56 2.78
N LYS A 166 4.32 -19.42 2.21
CA LYS A 166 4.60 -18.20 2.98
C LYS A 166 3.38 -17.72 3.75
N SER A 167 2.20 -17.71 3.12
CA SER A 167 0.95 -17.34 3.79
C SER A 167 0.67 -18.23 5.02
N LEU A 168 0.84 -19.55 4.86
CA LEU A 168 0.72 -20.51 5.97
C LEU A 168 1.72 -20.25 7.10
N GLU A 169 2.96 -19.89 6.80
CA GLU A 169 3.96 -19.55 7.82
C GLU A 169 3.49 -18.40 8.72
N PHE A 170 2.86 -17.37 8.16
CA PHE A 170 2.30 -16.26 8.95
C PHE A 170 1.04 -16.64 9.72
N TYR A 171 0.13 -17.42 9.13
CA TYR A 171 -1.02 -17.92 9.88
C TYR A 171 -0.62 -18.85 11.03
N ASN A 172 0.41 -19.68 10.86
CA ASN A 172 0.97 -20.48 11.96
C ASN A 172 1.50 -19.59 13.10
N LYS A 173 2.20 -18.49 12.79
CA LYS A 173 2.63 -17.52 13.80
C LYS A 173 1.45 -16.87 14.53
N LEU A 174 0.37 -16.56 13.83
CA LEU A 174 -0.86 -16.05 14.46
C LEU A 174 -1.51 -17.11 15.35
N GLU A 175 -1.51 -18.38 14.93
CA GLU A 175 -2.04 -19.49 15.72
C GLU A 175 -1.25 -19.67 17.03
N THR A 176 0.08 -19.67 16.97
CA THR A 176 0.92 -19.82 18.17
C THR A 176 0.75 -18.66 19.15
N GLN A 177 0.35 -17.48 18.66
CA GLN A 177 0.03 -16.31 19.48
C GLN A 177 -1.43 -16.26 19.95
N ASN A 178 -2.24 -17.29 19.65
CA ASN A 178 -3.70 -17.29 19.87
C ASN A 178 -4.41 -16.04 19.28
N ALA A 179 -3.94 -15.60 18.12
CA ALA A 179 -4.35 -14.35 17.47
C ALA A 179 -5.15 -14.56 16.17
N LEU A 180 -5.49 -15.80 15.82
CA LEU A 180 -6.36 -16.09 14.68
C LEU A 180 -7.81 -15.67 14.98
N THR A 181 -8.38 -14.83 14.12
CA THR A 181 -9.84 -14.62 14.13
C THR A 181 -10.57 -15.81 13.50
N GLU A 182 -11.88 -15.90 13.71
CA GLU A 182 -12.70 -16.95 13.07
C GLU A 182 -12.58 -16.91 11.53
N TYR A 183 -12.52 -15.70 10.97
CA TYR A 183 -12.29 -15.50 9.53
C TYR A 183 -10.92 -16.05 9.10
N ASP A 184 -9.86 -15.73 9.85
CA ASP A 184 -8.50 -16.20 9.53
C ASP A 184 -8.40 -17.73 9.58
N ARG A 185 -9.10 -18.37 10.53
CA ARG A 185 -9.10 -19.83 10.68
C ARG A 185 -9.64 -20.53 9.43
N LYS A 186 -10.71 -19.99 8.83
CA LYS A 186 -11.29 -20.56 7.61
C LYS A 186 -10.30 -20.48 6.43
N ASP A 187 -9.68 -19.32 6.24
CA ASP A 187 -8.68 -19.12 5.18
C ASP A 187 -7.45 -20.01 5.40
N PHE A 188 -7.00 -20.12 6.65
CA PHE A 188 -5.88 -20.95 7.06
C PHE A 188 -6.09 -22.44 6.76
N GLU A 189 -7.24 -23.01 7.13
CA GLU A 189 -7.56 -24.42 6.86
C GLU A 189 -7.70 -24.71 5.35
N LYS A 190 -8.27 -23.76 4.59
CA LYS A 190 -8.31 -23.87 3.13
C LYS A 190 -6.90 -23.90 2.53
N LEU A 191 -6.01 -23.03 2.99
CA LEU A 191 -4.62 -22.99 2.53
C LEU A 191 -3.85 -24.27 2.88
N LYS A 192 -4.06 -24.85 4.07
CA LYS A 192 -3.45 -26.14 4.46
C LYS A 192 -3.81 -27.22 3.44
N THR A 193 -5.09 -27.30 3.09
CA THR A 193 -5.60 -28.27 2.11
C THR A 193 -4.98 -28.07 0.73
N VAL A 194 -4.93 -26.81 0.25
CA VAL A 194 -4.33 -26.48 -1.04
C VAL A 194 -2.87 -26.91 -1.09
N VAL A 195 -2.05 -26.55 -0.10
CA VAL A 195 -0.62 -26.86 -0.07
C VAL A 195 -0.35 -28.37 0.08
N GLN A 196 -1.17 -29.09 0.84
CA GLN A 196 -1.08 -30.56 0.97
C GLN A 196 -1.44 -31.28 -0.33
N SER A 197 -2.53 -30.88 -0.99
CA SER A 197 -2.96 -31.49 -2.26
C SER A 197 -1.92 -31.31 -3.38
N SER A 198 -1.25 -30.15 -3.43
CA SER A 198 -0.16 -29.87 -4.38
C SER A 198 1.17 -30.57 -4.04
N SER A 199 1.25 -31.31 -2.93
CA SER A 199 2.43 -32.09 -2.56
C SER A 199 2.26 -33.58 -2.88
N ASN A 200 1.03 -34.05 -3.08
CA ASN A 200 0.71 -35.44 -3.43
C ASN A 200 0.63 -35.71 -4.94
N GLN A 201 0.95 -34.72 -5.79
CA GLN A 201 0.93 -34.85 -7.26
C GLN A 201 2.34 -34.98 -7.90
N LYS A 202 3.35 -35.39 -7.12
CA LYS A 202 4.70 -35.69 -7.61
C LYS A 202 4.91 -37.18 -7.83
#